data_AF-T0ZPS4-F1
#
_entry.id   AF-T0ZPS4-F1
#
_cell.length_a   1.000
_cell.length_b   1.000
_cell.length_c   1.000
_cell.angle_alpha   90.00
_cell.angle_beta   90.00
_cell.angle_gamma   90.00
#
_symmetry.space_group_name_H-M   'P 1'
#
loop_
_entity.id
_entity.type
_entity.pdbx_description
1 polymer ?
#
loop_
_entity_poly.entity_id
_entity_poly.type
_entity_poly.pdbx_seq_one_letter_code
_entity_poly.pdbx_strand_id
1 'polypeptide(L)'
;RASAQARDYFHGLSEAELPKYLLVSDFARFRLYDLDAGDEYIEFPLLDLHKQVRRFGFIAGYQARAFKEQDPVNIEAAERMGRLHDALKASGYSGHALEVLLVRLLFCLFADDTGIFPRLAFYELIARRSASDGSDVGAWLAQLFQTLDTAPAQRQKALDAQLVELPYVNGKLFAEPLPLAAFDASMRQLLLDACALDWSRISPAIFGSLFQSVMDAKARRNLGAHYTSESNILKLIQPLFLDELKAELERIGHHDGKLKSFHVKLSNLRLLDPACGCGNFLVLAYRELRLLEIEVLGRLYARQASVLTRVAEHVAVDVDQFYGIEIEEFPAQIAQVALWLMDHQMNLRVAEQFGEYFARLPLTKSPTIVHGNALRIDWNSVVPREQLSYILGNPPFLGHHYQNEAQKLDQARVMHEIPAHGVLDFVANWYVKAAAYLSAQSLPSPAGRGARGEGTALAAASMQGE
;
A
#
# COMPACT_ATOMS: atom_id res chain seq x y z
N ARG A 1 34.18 8.04 25.07
CA ARG A 1 33.89 9.09 26.08
C ARG A 1 32.75 9.99 25.64
N ALA A 2 32.82 10.65 24.49
CA ALA A 2 31.70 11.47 23.97
C ALA A 2 30.41 10.68 23.72
N SER A 3 30.49 9.47 23.16
CA SER A 3 29.32 8.59 22.96
C SER A 3 28.65 8.17 24.27
N ALA A 4 29.43 7.82 25.29
CA ALA A 4 28.90 7.49 26.62
C ALA A 4 28.17 8.69 27.24
N GLN A 5 28.77 9.89 27.18
CA GLN A 5 28.12 11.11 27.66
C GLN A 5 26.84 11.45 26.91
N ALA A 6 26.76 11.16 25.61
CA ALA A 6 25.55 11.39 24.85
C ALA A 6 24.41 10.41 25.22
N ARG A 7 24.74 9.19 25.67
CA ARG A 7 23.75 8.22 26.17
C ARG A 7 23.18 8.58 27.53
N ASP A 8 23.90 9.36 28.34
CA ASP A 8 23.39 9.84 29.62
C ASP A 8 22.11 10.69 29.45
N TYR A 9 21.90 11.29 28.27
CA TYR A 9 20.67 12.02 27.93
C TYR A 9 19.46 11.12 27.66
N PHE A 10 19.62 9.80 27.59
CA PHE A 10 18.50 8.89 27.34
C PHE A 10 17.68 8.65 28.60
N HIS A 11 18.23 9.00 29.77
CA HIS A 11 17.58 8.78 31.04
C HIS A 11 16.28 9.61 31.16
N GLY A 12 15.15 8.94 31.31
CA GLY A 12 13.83 9.56 31.43
C GLY A 12 13.04 9.65 30.12
N LEU A 13 13.61 9.21 29.00
CA LEU A 13 12.86 8.99 27.76
C LEU A 13 12.05 7.69 27.87
N SER A 14 10.83 7.69 27.34
CA SER A 14 10.09 6.46 27.11
C SER A 14 10.73 5.62 26.00
N GLU A 15 10.37 4.34 25.91
CA GLU A 15 10.92 3.43 24.89
C GLU A 15 10.67 3.94 23.46
N ALA A 16 9.53 4.59 23.21
CA ALA A 16 9.18 5.20 21.92
C ALA A 16 10.02 6.46 21.60
N GLU A 17 10.58 7.13 22.61
CA GLU A 17 11.37 8.36 22.45
C GLU A 17 12.87 8.09 22.32
N LEU A 18 13.32 6.86 22.56
CA LEU A 18 14.74 6.51 22.43
C LEU A 18 15.22 6.73 20.98
N PRO A 19 16.37 7.41 20.78
CA PRO A 19 16.88 7.66 19.44
C PRO A 19 17.43 6.38 18.83
N LYS A 20 17.19 6.16 17.53
CA LYS A 20 17.79 5.06 16.75
C LYS A 20 19.24 5.34 16.36
N TYR A 21 19.60 6.62 16.24
CA TYR A 21 20.92 7.07 15.81
C TYR A 21 21.54 8.00 16.84
N LEU A 22 22.84 7.86 17.06
CA LEU A 22 23.63 8.78 17.87
C LEU A 22 24.76 9.35 17.03
N LEU A 23 24.80 10.67 16.88
CA LEU A 23 25.91 11.36 16.22
C LEU A 23 26.77 12.08 17.25
N VAL A 24 28.07 11.83 17.23
CA VAL A 24 29.07 12.61 17.99
C VAL A 24 30.11 13.18 17.05
N SER A 25 30.64 14.35 17.40
CA SER A 25 31.57 15.10 16.56
C SER A 25 32.66 15.74 17.41
N ASP A 26 33.89 15.78 16.89
CA ASP A 26 34.99 16.60 17.40
C ASP A 26 35.25 17.84 16.52
N PHE A 27 34.29 18.19 15.66
CA PHE A 27 34.34 19.23 14.61
C PHE A 27 35.33 18.98 13.47
N ALA A 28 36.18 17.95 13.56
CA ALA A 28 36.98 17.47 12.43
C ALA A 28 36.36 16.22 11.79
N ARG A 29 35.71 15.38 12.60
CA ARG A 29 35.15 14.08 12.23
C ARG A 29 33.78 13.88 12.84
N PHE A 30 32.93 13.21 12.10
CA PHE A 30 31.66 12.68 12.59
C PHE A 30 31.81 11.19 12.87
N ARG A 31 31.20 10.75 13.98
CA ARG A 31 30.89 9.34 14.25
C ARG A 31 29.39 9.19 14.37
N LEU A 32 28.80 8.49 13.42
CA LEU A 32 27.38 8.16 13.41
C LEU A 32 27.23 6.70 13.85
N TYR A 33 26.57 6.50 14.99
CA TYR A 33 26.21 5.20 15.55
C TYR A 33 24.78 4.84 15.13
N ASP A 34 24.59 3.60 14.70
CA ASP A 34 23.27 2.96 14.55
C ASP A 34 23.03 2.09 15.80
N LEU A 35 22.12 2.53 16.66
CA LEU A 35 21.86 1.89 17.95
C LEU A 35 21.00 0.63 17.79
N ASP A 36 20.23 0.53 16.71
CA ASP A 36 19.43 -0.67 16.37
C ASP A 36 20.33 -1.79 15.81
N ALA A 37 21.44 -1.43 15.14
CA ALA A 37 22.40 -2.36 14.56
C ALA A 37 23.51 -2.80 15.54
N GLY A 38 23.26 -2.75 16.84
CA GLY A 38 24.22 -3.22 17.85
C GLY A 38 25.43 -2.30 18.03
N ASP A 39 25.22 -0.98 18.01
CA ASP A 39 26.24 0.05 18.25
C ASP A 39 27.35 0.13 17.17
N GLU A 40 27.10 -0.41 15.97
CA GLU A 40 27.98 -0.17 14.84
C GLU A 40 28.05 1.32 14.51
N TYR A 41 29.24 1.82 14.16
CA TYR A 41 29.42 3.21 13.79
C TYR A 41 30.32 3.36 12.58
N ILE A 42 30.08 4.45 11.86
CA ILE A 42 30.99 4.93 10.82
C ILE A 42 31.62 6.24 11.23
N GLU A 43 32.92 6.37 10.99
CA GLU A 43 33.68 7.60 11.16
C GLU A 43 34.06 8.18 9.80
N PHE A 44 33.88 9.49 9.61
CA PHE A 44 34.35 10.19 8.42
C PHE A 44 34.69 11.66 8.72
N PRO A 45 35.58 12.30 7.95
CA PRO A 45 35.88 13.72 8.10
C PRO A 45 34.66 14.59 7.81
N LEU A 46 34.46 15.66 8.59
CA LEU A 46 33.34 16.58 8.39
C LEU A 46 33.32 17.20 6.97
N LEU A 47 34.50 17.43 6.39
CA LEU A 47 34.66 17.92 5.01
C LEU A 47 34.00 17.00 3.97
N ASP A 48 33.92 15.69 4.26
CA ASP A 48 33.30 14.70 3.40
C ASP A 48 31.80 14.49 3.68
N LEU A 49 31.17 15.29 4.56
CA LEU A 49 29.74 15.17 4.88
C LEU A 49 28.87 15.17 3.63
N HIS A 50 29.18 16.01 2.64
CA HIS A 50 28.45 16.07 1.36
C HIS A 50 28.50 14.74 0.57
N LYS A 51 29.53 13.91 0.76
CA LYS A 51 29.64 12.56 0.17
C LYS A 51 28.88 11.52 0.99
N GLN A 52 28.62 11.81 2.27
CA GLN A 52 27.96 10.92 3.23
C GLN A 52 26.48 11.27 3.48
N VAL A 53 25.91 12.26 2.78
CA VAL A 53 24.51 12.72 2.98
C VAL A 53 23.51 11.58 2.96
N ARG A 54 23.72 10.57 2.08
CA ARG A 54 22.86 9.38 2.01
C ARG A 54 22.72 8.65 3.36
N ARG A 55 23.77 8.65 4.19
CA ARG A 55 23.76 8.01 5.53
C ARG A 55 22.90 8.75 6.54
N PHE A 56 22.60 10.02 6.27
CA PHE A 56 21.68 10.83 7.08
C PHE A 56 20.26 10.82 6.53
N GLY A 57 19.96 9.95 5.55
CA GLY A 57 18.60 9.79 5.03
C GLY A 57 17.56 9.59 6.13
N PHE A 58 17.93 8.91 7.22
CA PHE A 58 17.05 8.71 8.39
C PHE A 58 16.57 10.00 9.05
N ILE A 59 17.35 11.10 9.01
CA ILE A 59 16.94 12.39 9.60
C ILE A 59 15.67 12.90 8.91
N ALA A 60 15.58 12.63 7.60
CA ALA A 60 14.43 13.00 6.79
C ALA A 60 13.46 11.83 6.55
N GLY A 61 13.64 10.70 7.24
CA GLY A 61 12.78 9.51 7.11
C GLY A 61 13.07 8.62 5.88
N TYR A 62 14.17 8.85 5.14
CA TYR A 62 14.49 8.19 3.87
C TYR A 62 15.21 6.85 4.02
N GLN A 63 14.73 5.95 4.87
CA GLN A 63 15.30 4.60 4.96
C GLN A 63 14.41 3.58 4.25
N ALA A 64 14.81 3.12 3.07
CA ALA A 64 14.16 1.98 2.44
C ALA A 64 14.71 0.68 3.06
N ARG A 65 13.96 0.10 4.00
CA ARG A 65 14.32 -1.19 4.60
C ARG A 65 13.77 -2.35 3.79
N ALA A 66 14.44 -3.51 3.89
CA ALA A 66 13.94 -4.75 3.32
C ALA A 66 12.93 -5.38 4.30
N PHE A 67 11.72 -5.66 3.82
CA PHE A 67 10.63 -6.17 4.62
C PHE A 67 10.56 -7.70 4.58
N LYS A 68 10.07 -8.30 5.68
CA LYS A 68 9.64 -9.69 5.71
C LYS A 68 8.20 -9.74 6.17
N GLU A 69 7.37 -10.48 5.44
CA GLU A 69 5.94 -10.66 5.76
C GLU A 69 5.72 -11.21 7.18
N GLN A 70 6.59 -12.11 7.64
CA GLN A 70 6.51 -12.76 8.95
C GLN A 70 7.28 -12.03 10.07
N ASP A 71 7.65 -10.75 9.89
CA ASP A 71 8.24 -9.97 10.97
C ASP A 71 7.22 -9.87 12.13
N PRO A 72 7.59 -10.20 13.39
CA PRO A 72 6.68 -10.11 14.53
C PRO A 72 5.95 -8.76 14.66
N VAL A 73 6.59 -7.67 14.24
CA VAL A 73 5.98 -6.31 14.25
C VAL A 73 4.70 -6.23 13.42
N ASN A 74 4.62 -7.02 12.35
CA ASN A 74 3.48 -7.04 11.45
C ASN A 74 2.24 -7.66 12.15
N ILE A 75 2.44 -8.77 12.88
CA ILE A 75 1.36 -9.44 13.63
C ILE A 75 0.85 -8.50 14.72
N GLU A 76 1.77 -7.89 15.46
CA GLU A 76 1.44 -6.96 16.52
C GLU A 76 0.66 -5.74 16.01
N ALA A 77 1.03 -5.19 14.86
CA ALA A 77 0.31 -4.08 14.23
C ALA A 77 -1.13 -4.44 13.86
N ALA A 78 -1.32 -5.61 13.24
CA ALA A 78 -2.65 -6.11 12.89
C ALA A 78 -3.53 -6.37 14.13
N GLU A 79 -2.94 -6.86 15.22
CA GLU A 79 -3.63 -7.06 16.50
C GLU A 79 -4.02 -5.74 17.16
N ARG A 80 -3.11 -4.75 17.23
CA ARG A 80 -3.40 -3.43 17.85
C ARG A 80 -4.53 -2.71 17.12
N MET A 81 -4.47 -2.69 15.78
CA MET A 81 -5.53 -2.09 14.97
C MET A 81 -6.85 -2.85 15.06
N GLY A 82 -6.81 -4.19 15.10
CA GLY A 82 -8.00 -5.02 15.30
C GLY A 82 -8.72 -4.73 16.62
N ARG A 83 -7.96 -4.57 17.72
CA ARG A 83 -8.53 -4.20 19.03
C ARG A 83 -9.18 -2.82 19.02
N LEU A 84 -8.57 -1.84 18.34
CA LEU A 84 -9.15 -0.50 18.19
C LEU A 84 -10.44 -0.54 17.38
N HIS A 85 -10.46 -1.27 16.27
CA HIS A 85 -11.66 -1.51 15.47
C HIS A 85 -12.79 -2.09 16.31
N ASP A 86 -12.52 -3.17 17.06
CA ASP A 86 -13.54 -3.86 17.86
C ASP A 86 -14.09 -2.97 18.99
N ALA A 87 -13.23 -2.16 19.61
CA ALA A 87 -13.65 -1.20 20.63
C ALA A 87 -14.59 -0.12 20.06
N LEU A 88 -14.24 0.47 18.91
CA LEU A 88 -15.10 1.46 18.22
C LEU A 88 -16.43 0.84 17.78
N LYS A 89 -16.39 -0.40 17.27
CA LYS A 89 -17.60 -1.14 16.90
C LYS A 89 -18.50 -1.41 18.10
N ALA A 90 -17.92 -1.82 19.23
CA ALA A 90 -18.65 -2.08 20.47
C ALA A 90 -19.28 -0.81 21.06
N SER A 91 -18.71 0.38 20.82
CA SER A 91 -19.29 1.67 21.22
C SER A 91 -20.37 2.18 20.26
N GLY A 92 -20.61 1.48 19.16
CA GLY A 92 -21.67 1.80 18.18
C GLY A 92 -21.17 2.51 16.92
N TYR A 93 -19.88 2.80 16.79
CA TYR A 93 -19.30 3.34 15.56
C TYR A 93 -19.02 2.17 14.59
N SER A 94 -19.84 2.00 13.56
CA SER A 94 -19.83 0.77 12.74
C SER A 94 -20.19 1.02 11.27
N GLY A 95 -20.05 -0.03 10.45
CA GLY A 95 -20.33 0.03 9.02
C GLY A 95 -19.32 0.90 8.29
N HIS A 96 -19.73 1.47 7.15
CA HIS A 96 -18.88 2.25 6.25
C HIS A 96 -17.95 3.25 6.98
N ALA A 97 -18.50 4.04 7.92
CA ALA A 97 -17.73 5.07 8.61
C ALA A 97 -16.59 4.50 9.46
N LEU A 98 -16.78 3.33 10.10
CA LEU A 98 -15.74 2.65 10.85
C LEU A 98 -14.61 2.20 9.92
N GLU A 99 -14.96 1.61 8.79
CA GLU A 99 -14.00 1.09 7.81
C GLU A 99 -13.12 2.21 7.25
N VAL A 100 -13.73 3.33 6.84
CA VAL A 100 -13.00 4.51 6.36
C VAL A 100 -12.14 5.12 7.48
N LEU A 101 -12.65 5.21 8.71
CA LEU A 101 -11.89 5.72 9.84
C LEU A 101 -10.63 4.89 10.09
N LEU A 102 -10.75 3.57 10.13
CA LEU A 102 -9.62 2.67 10.35
C LEU A 102 -8.56 2.79 9.25
N VAL A 103 -9.00 2.88 7.99
CA VAL A 103 -8.10 3.08 6.84
C VAL A 103 -7.38 4.44 6.91
N ARG A 104 -8.05 5.50 7.37
CA ARG A 104 -7.43 6.82 7.57
C ARG A 104 -6.44 6.84 8.72
N LEU A 105 -6.77 6.19 9.84
CA LEU A 105 -5.87 6.02 10.97
C LEU A 105 -4.62 5.24 10.55
N LEU A 106 -4.79 4.16 9.79
CA LEU A 106 -3.70 3.37 9.23
C LEU A 106 -2.76 4.22 8.37
N PHE A 107 -3.31 5.08 7.50
CA PHE A 107 -2.51 6.03 6.74
C PHE A 107 -1.74 6.99 7.66
N CYS A 108 -2.39 7.56 8.68
CA CYS A 108 -1.74 8.50 9.61
C CYS A 108 -0.59 7.84 10.40
N LEU A 109 -0.78 6.62 10.87
CA LEU A 109 0.23 5.83 11.57
C LEU A 109 1.46 5.59 10.66
N PHE A 110 1.22 5.18 9.42
CA PHE A 110 2.29 5.00 8.45
C PHE A 110 2.99 6.32 8.08
N ALA A 111 2.21 7.40 7.94
CA ALA A 111 2.72 8.71 7.57
C ALA A 111 3.67 9.30 8.61
N ASP A 112 3.42 9.02 9.90
CA ASP A 112 4.23 9.49 11.02
C ASP A 112 5.66 8.91 11.03
N ASP A 113 5.81 7.67 10.54
CA ASP A 113 7.09 6.94 10.57
C ASP A 113 7.83 6.91 9.24
N THR A 114 7.19 7.31 8.14
CA THR A 114 7.78 7.23 6.78
C THR A 114 8.11 8.58 6.16
N GLY A 115 8.05 9.66 6.94
CA GLY A 115 8.40 11.00 6.48
C GLY A 115 7.36 11.64 5.55
N ILE A 116 6.11 11.16 5.57
CA ILE A 116 4.97 11.88 4.99
C ILE A 116 4.59 13.03 5.92
N PHE A 117 4.49 12.74 7.23
CA PHE A 117 4.32 13.75 8.26
C PHE A 117 5.69 14.11 8.86
N PRO A 118 5.80 15.29 9.50
CA PRO A 118 6.87 15.51 10.45
C PRO A 118 6.88 14.38 11.49
N ARG A 119 8.07 13.93 11.89
CA ARG A 119 8.23 12.78 12.79
C ARG A 119 7.42 12.98 14.08
N LEU A 120 6.64 11.96 14.45
CA LEU A 120 5.74 11.94 15.63
C LEU A 120 4.60 12.97 15.61
N ALA A 121 4.33 13.67 14.50
CA ALA A 121 3.26 14.66 14.43
C ALA A 121 1.89 14.09 14.78
N PHE A 122 1.56 12.88 14.29
CA PHE A 122 0.29 12.24 14.59
C PHE A 122 0.23 11.76 16.04
N TYR A 123 1.28 11.09 16.52
CA TYR A 123 1.39 10.70 17.92
C TYR A 123 1.24 11.91 18.86
N GLU A 124 1.98 12.99 18.62
CA GLU A 124 1.99 14.19 19.47
C GLU A 124 0.65 14.93 19.46
N LEU A 125 -0.04 14.96 18.30
CA LEU A 125 -1.38 15.51 18.22
C LEU A 125 -2.32 14.79 19.18
N ILE A 126 -2.34 13.45 19.16
CA ILE A 126 -3.20 12.67 20.06
C ILE A 126 -2.69 12.77 21.51
N ALA A 127 -1.40 12.54 21.74
CA ALA A 127 -0.84 12.44 23.08
C ALA A 127 -0.93 13.76 23.87
N ARG A 128 -0.69 14.91 23.21
CA ARG A 128 -0.60 16.22 23.88
C ARG A 128 -1.80 17.13 23.69
N ARG A 129 -2.59 16.96 22.63
CA ARG A 129 -3.72 17.87 22.33
C ARG A 129 -5.07 17.31 22.73
N SER A 130 -5.23 15.98 22.78
CA SER A 130 -6.46 15.36 23.26
C SER A 130 -6.46 15.16 24.78
N ALA A 131 -7.64 15.27 25.38
CA ALA A 131 -7.88 14.99 26.78
C ALA A 131 -7.57 13.52 27.11
N SER A 132 -7.03 13.26 28.30
CA SER A 132 -6.65 11.90 28.73
C SER A 132 -7.85 10.95 28.85
N ASP A 133 -9.06 11.47 28.99
CA ASP A 133 -10.30 10.70 29.02
C ASP A 133 -10.83 10.31 27.63
N GLY A 134 -10.18 10.76 26.55
CA GLY A 134 -10.55 10.46 25.17
C GLY A 134 -11.68 11.30 24.60
N SER A 135 -12.31 12.18 25.39
CA SER A 135 -13.57 12.83 25.03
C SER A 135 -13.52 13.71 23.77
N ASP A 136 -12.35 14.25 23.42
CA ASP A 136 -12.14 15.14 22.28
C ASP A 136 -11.32 14.53 21.12
N VAL A 137 -10.90 13.26 21.23
CA VAL A 137 -10.09 12.58 20.19
C VAL A 137 -10.79 12.60 18.83
N GLY A 138 -12.09 12.31 18.79
CA GLY A 138 -12.87 12.35 17.54
C GLY A 138 -12.88 13.73 16.87
N ALA A 139 -12.95 14.80 17.67
CA ALA A 139 -12.92 16.17 17.15
C ALA A 139 -11.54 16.55 16.60
N TRP A 140 -10.46 16.10 17.25
CA TRP A 140 -9.10 16.26 16.74
C TRP A 140 -8.88 15.49 15.45
N LEU A 141 -9.35 14.25 15.36
CA LEU A 141 -9.27 13.43 14.14
C LEU A 141 -10.05 14.07 12.98
N ALA A 142 -11.23 14.64 13.24
CA ALA A 142 -11.99 15.32 12.20
C ALA A 142 -11.26 16.56 11.66
N GLN A 143 -10.68 17.38 12.54
CA GLN A 143 -9.88 18.54 12.14
C GLN A 143 -8.61 18.13 11.38
N LEU A 144 -7.96 17.05 11.83
CA LEU A 144 -6.83 16.43 11.14
C LEU A 144 -7.22 16.02 9.71
N PHE A 145 -8.25 15.21 9.54
CA PHE A 145 -8.67 14.72 8.22
C PHE A 145 -9.10 15.86 7.29
N GLN A 146 -9.82 16.86 7.82
CA GLN A 146 -10.13 18.06 7.05
C GLN A 146 -8.86 18.79 6.60
N THR A 147 -7.85 18.89 7.48
CA THR A 147 -6.58 19.54 7.16
C THR A 147 -5.78 18.78 6.08
N LEU A 148 -5.79 17.45 6.13
CA LEU A 148 -5.18 16.59 5.12
C LEU A 148 -5.91 16.66 3.77
N ASP A 149 -7.20 17.04 3.77
CA ASP A 149 -8.00 17.29 2.56
C ASP A 149 -8.01 18.78 2.11
N THR A 150 -7.38 19.69 2.86
CA THR A 150 -7.36 21.12 2.54
C THR A 150 -5.98 21.58 2.08
N ALA A 151 -5.88 22.06 0.84
CA ALA A 151 -4.63 22.60 0.29
C ALA A 151 -4.08 23.74 1.17
N PRO A 152 -2.74 23.88 1.35
CA PRO A 152 -2.18 24.82 2.32
C PRO A 152 -2.65 26.27 2.14
N ALA A 153 -2.83 26.72 0.89
CA ALA A 153 -3.30 28.08 0.56
C ALA A 153 -4.77 28.34 0.94
N GLN A 154 -5.58 27.29 1.16
CA GLN A 154 -6.99 27.38 1.53
C GLN A 154 -7.21 27.19 3.04
N ARG A 155 -6.16 26.86 3.79
CA ARG A 155 -6.26 26.67 5.24
C ARG A 155 -6.54 28.00 5.95
N GLN A 156 -7.33 27.92 7.01
CA GLN A 156 -7.65 29.09 7.81
C GLN A 156 -6.40 29.62 8.53
N LYS A 157 -6.25 30.96 8.60
CA LYS A 157 -5.08 31.60 9.21
C LYS A 157 -4.91 31.32 10.71
N ALA A 158 -6.01 30.97 11.39
CA ALA A 158 -6.04 30.66 12.81
C ALA A 158 -6.05 29.15 13.09
N LEU A 159 -5.80 28.30 12.07
CA LEU A 159 -5.66 26.87 12.25
C LEU A 159 -4.52 26.56 13.23
N ASP A 160 -4.69 25.51 14.03
CA ASP A 160 -3.70 25.05 15.00
C ASP A 160 -2.32 24.85 14.34
N ALA A 161 -1.27 25.32 15.00
CA ALA A 161 0.09 25.31 14.46
C ALA A 161 0.58 23.89 14.10
N GLN A 162 0.23 22.87 14.89
CA GLN A 162 0.63 21.49 14.58
C GLN A 162 -0.09 20.95 13.34
N LEU A 163 -1.37 21.32 13.16
CA LEU A 163 -2.13 20.93 11.98
C LEU A 163 -1.63 21.63 10.71
N VAL A 164 -1.17 22.88 10.83
CA VAL A 164 -0.61 23.65 9.70
C VAL A 164 0.62 22.97 9.10
N GLU A 165 1.44 22.29 9.90
CA GLU A 165 2.65 21.60 9.46
C GLU A 165 2.38 20.33 8.64
N LEU A 166 1.17 19.78 8.73
CA LEU A 166 0.82 18.54 8.02
C LEU A 166 0.64 18.78 6.52
N PRO A 167 1.02 17.82 5.66
CA PRO A 167 0.89 17.98 4.22
C PRO A 167 -0.58 18.01 3.78
N TYR A 168 -0.79 18.45 2.56
CA TYR A 168 -2.04 18.17 1.85
C TYR A 168 -1.89 16.83 1.13
N VAL A 169 -2.76 15.88 1.47
CA VAL A 169 -2.64 14.49 0.99
C VAL A 169 -3.47 14.25 -0.25
N ASN A 170 -4.67 14.80 -0.34
CA ASN A 170 -5.82 14.09 -0.92
C ASN A 170 -5.65 13.42 -2.31
N GLY A 171 -6.51 12.43 -2.50
CA GLY A 171 -6.68 11.60 -3.69
C GLY A 171 -7.89 10.70 -3.45
N LYS A 172 -9.01 11.31 -3.03
CA LYS A 172 -10.23 10.72 -2.46
C LYS A 172 -10.17 10.19 -1.02
N LEU A 173 -9.00 9.77 -0.51
CA LEU A 173 -8.87 9.16 0.83
C LEU A 173 -9.54 9.96 1.97
N PHE A 174 -9.35 11.29 1.99
CA PHE A 174 -9.87 12.20 3.02
C PHE A 174 -11.09 13.02 2.58
N ALA A 175 -11.59 12.81 1.35
CA ALA A 175 -12.61 13.67 0.75
C ALA A 175 -14.00 13.49 1.37
N GLU A 176 -14.29 12.28 1.88
CA GLU A 176 -15.58 12.01 2.51
C GLU A 176 -15.63 12.53 3.95
N PRO A 177 -16.64 13.34 4.32
CA PRO A 177 -16.88 13.71 5.71
C PRO A 177 -17.43 12.51 6.49
N LEU A 178 -16.79 12.17 7.60
CA LEU A 178 -17.25 11.10 8.49
C LEU A 178 -17.99 11.64 9.71
N PRO A 179 -18.96 10.90 10.27
CA PRO A 179 -19.48 11.19 11.59
C PRO A 179 -18.36 11.15 12.63
N LEU A 180 -18.44 12.00 13.65
CA LEU A 180 -17.47 12.00 14.75
C LEU A 180 -17.50 10.68 15.50
N ALA A 181 -16.35 10.03 15.64
CA ALA A 181 -16.20 8.87 16.51
C ALA A 181 -16.05 9.34 17.97
N ALA A 182 -16.85 8.77 18.87
CA ALA A 182 -16.70 9.01 20.30
C ALA A 182 -15.66 8.03 20.87
N PHE A 183 -14.63 8.56 21.51
CA PHE A 183 -13.58 7.78 22.17
C PHE A 183 -13.75 7.87 23.68
N ASP A 184 -13.35 6.81 24.38
CA ASP A 184 -13.06 6.83 25.80
C ASP A 184 -11.54 6.75 26.06
N ALA A 185 -11.16 6.76 27.33
CA ALA A 185 -9.75 6.68 27.73
C ALA A 185 -9.07 5.41 27.21
N SER A 186 -9.80 4.28 27.15
CA SER A 186 -9.27 3.00 26.70
C SER A 186 -9.01 3.02 25.19
N MET A 187 -9.93 3.53 24.38
CA MET A 187 -9.76 3.66 22.93
C MET A 187 -8.65 4.64 22.58
N ARG A 188 -8.55 5.75 23.32
CA ARG A 188 -7.42 6.68 23.19
C ARG A 188 -6.10 5.98 23.44
N GLN A 189 -6.02 5.16 24.50
CA GLN A 189 -4.81 4.40 24.79
C GLN A 189 -4.50 3.38 23.69
N LEU A 190 -5.49 2.64 23.17
CA LEU A 190 -5.30 1.71 22.05
C LEU A 190 -4.73 2.41 20.80
N LEU A 191 -5.19 3.63 20.50
CA LEU A 191 -4.64 4.42 19.39
C LEU A 191 -3.20 4.86 19.67
N LEU A 192 -2.88 5.33 20.87
CA LEU A 192 -1.50 5.69 21.25
C LEU A 192 -0.57 4.48 21.23
N ASP A 193 -1.04 3.32 21.68
CA ASP A 193 -0.31 2.08 21.58
C ASP A 193 -0.04 1.76 20.10
N ALA A 194 -1.02 1.89 19.21
CA ALA A 194 -0.77 1.72 17.77
C ALA A 194 0.30 2.69 17.24
N CYS A 195 0.29 3.96 17.68
CA CYS A 195 1.30 4.96 17.31
C CYS A 195 2.72 4.63 17.83
N ALA A 196 2.85 3.83 18.90
CA ALA A 196 4.15 3.47 19.46
C ALA A 196 4.91 2.41 18.64
N LEU A 197 4.24 1.76 17.68
CA LEU A 197 4.89 0.86 16.74
C LEU A 197 5.65 1.63 15.67
N ASP A 198 6.71 1.02 15.12
CA ASP A 198 7.46 1.55 13.98
C ASP A 198 6.82 1.09 12.66
N TRP A 199 5.91 1.88 12.12
CA TRP A 199 5.18 1.58 10.88
C TRP A 199 6.06 1.64 9.64
N SER A 200 7.26 2.22 9.72
CA SER A 200 8.26 2.12 8.66
C SER A 200 8.80 0.70 8.45
N ARG A 201 8.60 -0.19 9.43
CA ARG A 201 8.99 -1.62 9.37
C ARG A 201 7.87 -2.53 8.92
N ILE A 202 6.66 -2.00 8.75
CA ILE A 202 5.49 -2.79 8.45
C ILE A 202 5.35 -2.95 6.95
N SER A 203 5.26 -4.22 6.51
CA SER A 203 5.00 -4.51 5.10
C SER A 203 3.56 -4.16 4.75
N PRO A 204 3.27 -3.41 3.68
CA PRO A 204 1.91 -3.20 3.20
C PRO A 204 1.16 -4.50 2.89
N ALA A 205 1.88 -5.62 2.70
CA ALA A 205 1.26 -6.94 2.58
C ALA A 205 0.55 -7.41 3.86
N ILE A 206 0.86 -6.79 5.03
CA ILE A 206 0.21 -7.14 6.30
C ILE A 206 -1.26 -6.76 6.35
N PHE A 207 -1.71 -5.87 5.48
CA PHE A 207 -3.11 -5.45 5.53
C PHE A 207 -4.07 -6.61 5.24
N GLY A 208 -3.57 -7.70 4.63
CA GLY A 208 -4.30 -8.96 4.55
C GLY A 208 -4.55 -9.62 5.92
N SER A 209 -3.59 -9.61 6.84
CA SER A 209 -3.81 -10.14 8.20
C SER A 209 -4.65 -9.19 9.05
N LEU A 210 -4.49 -7.87 8.88
CA LEU A 210 -5.37 -6.86 9.48
C LEU A 210 -6.82 -7.09 9.09
N PHE A 211 -7.08 -7.31 7.80
CA PHE A 211 -8.42 -7.62 7.31
C PHE A 211 -8.97 -8.89 7.95
N GLN A 212 -8.16 -9.95 8.02
CA GLN A 212 -8.58 -11.20 8.63
C GLN A 212 -8.86 -11.08 10.13
N SER A 213 -8.16 -10.21 10.85
CA SER A 213 -8.33 -10.07 12.30
C SER A 213 -9.63 -9.38 12.67
N VAL A 214 -10.13 -8.46 11.83
CA VAL A 214 -11.40 -7.75 12.07
C VAL A 214 -12.64 -8.45 11.51
N MET A 215 -12.46 -9.47 10.66
CA MET A 215 -13.56 -10.25 10.12
C MET A 215 -14.07 -11.32 11.09
N ASP A 216 -15.39 -11.48 11.16
CA ASP A 216 -15.99 -12.64 11.83
C ASP A 216 -15.56 -13.97 11.16
N ALA A 217 -15.29 -15.00 11.98
CA ALA A 217 -14.77 -16.27 11.51
C ALA A 217 -15.68 -16.98 10.47
N LYS A 218 -17.01 -16.80 10.57
CA LYS A 218 -17.98 -17.38 9.62
C LYS A 218 -18.03 -16.58 8.32
N ALA A 219 -17.97 -15.25 8.41
CA ALA A 219 -17.86 -14.37 7.24
C ALA A 219 -16.57 -14.67 6.45
N ARG A 220 -15.44 -14.83 7.16
CA ARG A 220 -14.14 -15.16 6.58
C ARG A 220 -14.18 -16.46 5.76
N ARG A 221 -14.82 -17.51 6.27
CA ARG A 221 -14.95 -18.80 5.56
C ARG A 221 -15.89 -18.72 4.36
N ASN A 222 -17.03 -18.05 4.50
CA ASN A 222 -18.04 -17.98 3.42
C ASN A 222 -17.58 -17.14 2.23
N LEU A 223 -16.76 -16.12 2.47
CA LEU A 223 -16.19 -15.25 1.45
C LEU A 223 -14.89 -15.80 0.87
N GLY A 224 -14.34 -16.88 1.44
CA GLY A 224 -13.02 -17.38 1.07
C GLY A 224 -11.91 -16.34 1.31
N ALA A 225 -12.08 -15.47 2.32
CA ALA A 225 -11.21 -14.34 2.64
C ALA A 225 -9.87 -14.78 3.26
N HIS A 226 -9.13 -15.58 2.49
CA HIS A 226 -7.78 -15.99 2.79
C HIS A 226 -6.82 -15.06 2.07
N TYR A 227 -6.04 -14.29 2.84
CA TYR A 227 -4.98 -13.50 2.23
C TYR A 227 -3.97 -14.45 1.55
N THR A 228 -3.38 -14.00 0.45
CA THR A 228 -2.35 -14.76 -0.26
C THR A 228 -0.98 -14.25 0.16
N SER A 229 -0.10 -15.16 0.58
CA SER A 229 1.25 -14.81 1.03
C SER A 229 2.14 -14.29 -0.08
N GLU A 230 3.17 -13.52 0.27
CA GLU A 230 4.12 -12.96 -0.69
C GLU A 230 4.81 -14.05 -1.50
N SER A 231 5.22 -15.15 -0.86
CA SER A 231 5.84 -16.28 -1.55
C SER A 231 4.94 -16.86 -2.63
N ASN A 232 3.65 -17.00 -2.34
CA ASN A 232 2.68 -17.56 -3.28
C ASN A 232 2.33 -16.57 -4.40
N ILE A 233 2.25 -15.28 -4.10
CA ILE A 233 2.07 -14.24 -5.13
C ILE A 233 3.26 -14.24 -6.07
N LEU A 234 4.50 -14.29 -5.55
CA LEU A 234 5.71 -14.34 -6.37
C LEU A 234 5.74 -15.57 -7.29
N LYS A 235 5.35 -16.75 -6.79
CA LYS A 235 5.21 -17.97 -7.63
C LYS A 235 4.25 -17.78 -8.82
N LEU A 236 3.27 -16.89 -8.70
CA LEU A 236 2.34 -16.57 -9.79
C LEU A 236 2.90 -15.48 -10.71
N ILE A 237 3.35 -14.35 -10.18
CA ILE A 237 3.74 -13.19 -11.01
C ILE A 237 5.09 -13.37 -11.70
N GLN A 238 6.00 -14.18 -11.13
CA GLN A 238 7.29 -14.54 -11.74
C GLN A 238 7.12 -15.12 -13.15
N PRO A 239 6.48 -16.30 -13.31
CA PRO A 239 6.29 -16.90 -14.62
C PRO A 239 5.27 -16.14 -15.49
N LEU A 240 4.35 -15.38 -14.89
CA LEU A 240 3.31 -14.67 -15.66
C LEU A 240 3.88 -13.51 -16.49
N PHE A 241 4.77 -12.69 -15.91
CA PHE A 241 5.35 -11.54 -16.62
C PHE A 241 6.73 -11.11 -16.11
N LEU A 242 7.02 -11.31 -14.83
CA LEU A 242 8.18 -10.67 -14.20
C LEU A 242 9.51 -11.28 -14.67
N ASP A 243 9.57 -12.59 -14.88
CA ASP A 243 10.78 -13.28 -15.38
C ASP A 243 11.11 -12.85 -16.81
N GLU A 244 10.10 -12.69 -17.67
CA GLU A 244 10.31 -12.22 -19.04
C GLU A 244 10.82 -10.77 -19.06
N LEU A 245 10.24 -9.88 -18.24
CA LEU A 245 10.68 -8.49 -18.13
C LEU A 245 12.12 -8.39 -17.60
N LYS A 246 12.49 -9.19 -16.59
CA LYS A 246 13.85 -9.28 -16.07
C LYS A 246 14.82 -9.77 -17.15
N ALA A 247 14.49 -10.85 -17.84
CA ALA A 247 15.31 -11.39 -18.93
C ALA A 247 15.44 -10.40 -20.11
N GLU A 248 14.41 -9.62 -20.42
CA GLU A 248 14.48 -8.54 -21.41
C GLU A 248 15.44 -7.42 -20.96
N LEU A 249 15.34 -6.95 -19.72
CA LEU A 249 16.23 -5.94 -19.17
C LEU A 249 17.70 -6.39 -19.21
N GLU A 250 17.97 -7.65 -18.84
CA GLU A 250 19.31 -8.25 -18.96
C GLU A 250 19.83 -8.22 -20.39
N ARG A 251 19.02 -8.66 -21.38
CA ARG A 251 19.41 -8.63 -22.80
C ARG A 251 19.65 -7.22 -23.33
N ILE A 252 18.94 -6.21 -22.81
CA ILE A 252 19.12 -4.81 -23.21
C ILE A 252 20.47 -4.27 -22.73
N GLY A 253 20.95 -4.70 -21.56
CA GLY A 253 22.19 -4.22 -20.96
C GLY A 253 22.17 -2.71 -20.73
N HIS A 254 23.11 -1.98 -21.35
CA HIS A 254 23.27 -0.53 -21.24
C HIS A 254 22.91 0.24 -22.52
N HIS A 255 22.05 -0.32 -23.38
CA HIS A 255 21.67 0.34 -24.62
C HIS A 255 20.56 1.39 -24.38
N ASP A 256 20.92 2.67 -24.25
CA ASP A 256 20.03 3.79 -23.90
C ASP A 256 18.69 3.80 -24.64
N GLY A 257 18.70 3.68 -25.98
CA GLY A 257 17.46 3.71 -26.77
C GLY A 257 16.48 2.59 -26.43
N LYS A 258 17.00 1.38 -26.17
CA LYS A 258 16.20 0.21 -25.81
C LYS A 258 15.73 0.30 -24.36
N LEU A 259 16.56 0.81 -23.46
CA LEU A 259 16.18 1.08 -22.06
C LEU A 259 15.02 2.09 -21.99
N LYS A 260 15.06 3.17 -22.78
CA LYS A 260 13.95 4.14 -22.87
C LYS A 260 12.66 3.50 -23.38
N SER A 261 12.74 2.70 -24.45
CA SER A 261 11.56 1.96 -24.95
C SER A 261 11.02 0.97 -23.93
N PHE A 262 11.91 0.26 -23.22
CA PHE A 262 11.51 -0.67 -22.17
C PHE A 262 10.88 0.05 -20.96
N HIS A 263 11.40 1.22 -20.58
CA HIS A 263 10.82 2.05 -19.54
C HIS A 263 9.40 2.51 -19.89
N VAL A 264 9.19 2.95 -21.14
CA VAL A 264 7.84 3.27 -21.66
C VAL A 264 6.94 2.02 -21.67
N LYS A 265 7.47 0.83 -21.99
CA LYS A 265 6.72 -0.42 -21.89
C LYS A 265 6.25 -0.66 -20.45
N LEU A 266 7.14 -0.53 -19.46
CA LEU A 266 6.80 -0.71 -18.03
C LEU A 266 5.70 0.25 -17.56
N SER A 267 5.76 1.53 -17.94
CA SER A 267 4.78 2.54 -17.52
C SER A 267 3.40 2.41 -18.18
N ASN A 268 3.28 1.58 -19.22
CA ASN A 268 2.01 1.32 -19.92
C ASN A 268 1.39 -0.03 -19.57
N LEU A 269 2.03 -0.86 -18.74
CA LEU A 269 1.43 -2.11 -18.29
C LEU A 269 0.18 -1.82 -17.45
N ARG A 270 -0.92 -2.53 -17.70
CA ARG A 270 -2.15 -2.43 -16.90
C ARG A 270 -2.52 -3.82 -16.36
N LEU A 271 -2.76 -3.93 -15.06
CA LEU A 271 -2.97 -5.20 -14.37
C LEU A 271 -4.33 -5.20 -13.67
N LEU A 272 -5.10 -6.28 -13.84
CA LEU A 272 -6.41 -6.45 -13.23
C LEU A 272 -6.39 -7.64 -12.26
N ASP A 273 -6.83 -7.39 -11.03
CA ASP A 273 -7.23 -8.42 -10.09
C ASP A 273 -8.75 -8.39 -9.83
N PRO A 274 -9.53 -9.29 -10.45
CA PRO A 274 -10.99 -9.29 -10.37
C PRO A 274 -11.55 -9.93 -9.08
N ALA A 275 -10.70 -10.23 -8.09
CA ALA A 275 -11.09 -10.67 -6.75
C ALA A 275 -10.00 -10.23 -5.76
N CYS A 276 -9.72 -8.92 -5.72
CA CYS A 276 -8.44 -8.44 -5.23
C CYS A 276 -8.27 -8.49 -3.71
N GLY A 277 -9.35 -8.66 -2.93
CA GLY A 277 -9.29 -8.56 -1.48
C GLY A 277 -8.63 -7.25 -1.06
N CYS A 278 -7.69 -7.35 -0.12
CA CYS A 278 -6.86 -6.23 0.34
C CYS A 278 -5.77 -5.77 -0.64
N GLY A 279 -5.74 -6.30 -1.88
CA GLY A 279 -4.89 -5.82 -2.96
C GLY A 279 -3.46 -6.36 -2.99
N ASN A 280 -3.12 -7.41 -2.21
CA ASN A 280 -1.73 -7.88 -2.07
C ASN A 280 -1.06 -8.22 -3.42
N PHE A 281 -1.81 -8.82 -4.35
CA PHE A 281 -1.31 -9.09 -5.70
C PHE A 281 -0.93 -7.81 -6.45
N LEU A 282 -1.78 -6.78 -6.40
CA LEU A 282 -1.54 -5.49 -7.03
C LEU A 282 -0.36 -4.77 -6.37
N VAL A 283 -0.30 -4.77 -5.03
CA VAL A 283 0.78 -4.17 -4.23
C VAL A 283 2.14 -4.78 -4.56
N LEU A 284 2.23 -6.12 -4.63
CA LEU A 284 3.48 -6.78 -4.94
C LEU A 284 3.87 -6.65 -6.41
N ALA A 285 2.92 -6.77 -7.34
CA ALA A 285 3.19 -6.51 -8.75
C ALA A 285 3.73 -5.08 -8.95
N TYR A 286 3.13 -4.10 -8.27
CA TYR A 286 3.59 -2.72 -8.28
C TYR A 286 5.01 -2.56 -7.74
N ARG A 287 5.30 -3.14 -6.56
CA ARG A 287 6.64 -3.14 -5.98
C ARG A 287 7.69 -3.69 -6.94
N GLU A 288 7.42 -4.86 -7.53
CA GLU A 288 8.35 -5.51 -8.46
C GLU A 288 8.57 -4.70 -9.75
N LEU A 289 7.52 -4.07 -10.29
CA LEU A 289 7.65 -3.17 -11.45
C LEU A 289 8.45 -1.90 -11.10
N ARG A 290 8.25 -1.31 -9.91
CA ARG A 290 9.04 -0.18 -9.43
C ARG A 290 10.51 -0.55 -9.20
N LEU A 291 10.80 -1.77 -8.70
CA LEU A 291 12.17 -2.25 -8.55
C LEU A 291 12.87 -2.39 -9.91
N LEU A 292 12.18 -2.96 -10.91
CA LEU A 292 12.69 -3.01 -12.28
C LEU A 292 12.91 -1.61 -12.87
N GLU A 293 11.98 -0.68 -12.64
CA GLU A 293 12.13 0.69 -13.10
C GLU A 293 13.34 1.39 -12.48
N ILE A 294 13.57 1.23 -11.16
CA ILE A 294 14.75 1.78 -10.48
C ILE A 294 16.04 1.26 -11.14
N GLU A 295 16.08 -0.02 -11.51
CA GLU A 295 17.23 -0.58 -12.20
C GLU A 295 17.41 0.00 -13.61
N VAL A 296 16.31 0.16 -14.37
CA VAL A 296 16.32 0.82 -15.69
C VAL A 296 16.87 2.24 -15.59
N LEU A 297 16.38 3.03 -14.64
CA LEU A 297 16.85 4.39 -14.37
C LEU A 297 18.32 4.40 -13.95
N GLY A 298 18.72 3.46 -13.08
CA GLY A 298 20.11 3.26 -12.68
C GLY A 298 21.03 3.03 -13.87
N ARG A 299 20.62 2.20 -14.85
CA ARG A 299 21.40 1.94 -16.06
C ARG A 299 21.42 3.12 -17.03
N LEU A 300 20.30 3.84 -17.19
CA LEU A 300 20.18 5.02 -18.05
C LEU A 300 21.05 6.19 -17.57
N TYR A 301 21.12 6.39 -16.26
CA TYR A 301 21.77 7.55 -15.66
C TYR A 301 23.14 7.23 -15.03
N ALA A 302 23.63 5.98 -15.13
CA ALA A 302 24.92 5.54 -14.59
C ALA A 302 26.13 6.41 -14.99
N ARG A 303 26.08 7.05 -16.17
CA ARG A 303 27.17 7.86 -16.73
C ARG A 303 27.05 9.35 -16.43
N GLN A 304 25.94 9.80 -15.85
CA GLN A 304 25.74 11.21 -15.54
C GLN A 304 26.26 11.50 -14.13
N ALA A 305 27.48 12.05 -14.05
CA ALA A 305 28.13 12.47 -12.80
C ALA A 305 27.55 13.77 -12.19
N SER A 306 26.42 14.25 -12.71
CA SER A 306 25.88 15.56 -12.41
C SER A 306 24.70 15.47 -11.45
N VAL A 307 24.83 16.14 -10.31
CA VAL A 307 23.80 16.42 -9.29
C VAL A 307 22.58 17.17 -9.86
N LEU A 308 22.63 17.61 -11.13
CA LEU A 308 21.52 18.28 -11.81
C LEU A 308 20.52 17.33 -12.48
N THR A 309 20.82 16.03 -12.55
CA THR A 309 19.93 15.07 -13.20
C THR A 309 18.88 14.65 -12.19
N ARG A 310 17.69 15.27 -12.24
CA ARG A 310 16.57 14.97 -11.35
C ARG A 310 15.99 13.59 -11.69
N VAL A 311 16.73 12.52 -11.41
CA VAL A 311 16.41 11.14 -11.80
C VAL A 311 15.03 10.74 -11.29
N ALA A 312 14.66 11.24 -10.12
CA ALA A 312 13.35 11.01 -9.54
C ALA A 312 12.18 11.56 -10.39
N GLU A 313 12.39 12.63 -11.17
CA GLU A 313 11.36 13.18 -12.07
C GLU A 313 11.09 12.26 -13.28
N HIS A 314 11.95 11.27 -13.51
CA HIS A 314 11.77 10.28 -14.57
C HIS A 314 10.99 9.04 -14.11
N VAL A 315 10.62 8.91 -12.84
CA VAL A 315 9.79 7.79 -12.36
C VAL A 315 8.40 7.85 -13.03
N ALA A 316 8.06 6.84 -13.81
CA ALA A 316 6.88 6.79 -14.68
C ALA A 316 5.89 5.69 -14.30
N VAL A 317 6.34 4.58 -13.70
CA VAL A 317 5.45 3.55 -13.17
C VAL A 317 4.65 4.11 -12.00
N ASP A 318 3.34 3.88 -11.98
CA ASP A 318 2.43 4.53 -11.05
C ASP A 318 1.21 3.68 -10.68
N VAL A 319 0.50 4.07 -9.63
CA VAL A 319 -0.64 3.32 -9.08
C VAL A 319 -1.86 3.28 -10.02
N ASP A 320 -1.94 4.19 -10.99
CA ASP A 320 -3.00 4.22 -12.02
C ASP A 320 -2.92 3.05 -13.02
N GLN A 321 -1.90 2.21 -12.93
CA GLN A 321 -1.72 0.97 -13.70
C GLN A 321 -2.47 -0.24 -13.12
N PHE A 322 -3.05 -0.10 -11.92
CA PHE A 322 -3.58 -1.22 -11.15
C PHE A 322 -5.09 -1.11 -10.97
N TYR A 323 -5.78 -2.20 -11.29
CA TYR A 323 -7.22 -2.32 -11.28
C TYR A 323 -7.63 -3.49 -10.41
N GLY A 324 -8.66 -3.30 -9.59
CA GLY A 324 -9.17 -4.31 -8.68
C GLY A 324 -10.70 -4.35 -8.68
N ILE A 325 -11.27 -5.53 -8.47
CA ILE A 325 -12.69 -5.69 -8.15
C ILE A 325 -12.77 -6.48 -6.85
N GLU A 326 -13.50 -5.96 -5.88
CA GLU A 326 -13.67 -6.59 -4.57
C GLU A 326 -15.10 -6.43 -4.08
N ILE A 327 -15.71 -7.50 -3.58
CA ILE A 327 -17.12 -7.53 -3.21
C ILE A 327 -17.41 -6.86 -1.87
N GLU A 328 -16.43 -6.85 -0.95
CA GLU A 328 -16.54 -6.20 0.35
C GLU A 328 -15.87 -4.82 0.34
N GLU A 329 -16.48 -3.85 1.01
CA GLU A 329 -16.00 -2.47 0.95
C GLU A 329 -14.65 -2.25 1.64
N PHE A 330 -14.51 -2.75 2.87
CA PHE A 330 -13.31 -2.55 3.67
C PHE A 330 -12.01 -3.04 2.99
N PRO A 331 -11.93 -4.29 2.46
CA PRO A 331 -10.74 -4.74 1.76
C PRO A 331 -10.50 -3.94 0.47
N ALA A 332 -11.55 -3.48 -0.22
CA ALA A 332 -11.40 -2.60 -1.38
C ALA A 332 -10.73 -1.26 -1.01
N GLN A 333 -11.10 -0.66 0.14
CA GLN A 333 -10.46 0.56 0.64
C GLN A 333 -9.02 0.32 1.09
N ILE A 334 -8.76 -0.81 1.77
CA ILE A 334 -7.41 -1.24 2.13
C ILE A 334 -6.54 -1.36 0.88
N ALA A 335 -7.02 -2.02 -0.18
CA ALA A 335 -6.26 -2.21 -1.42
C ALA A 335 -5.81 -0.87 -2.03
N GLN A 336 -6.67 0.14 -1.98
CA GLN A 336 -6.35 1.48 -2.46
C GLN A 336 -5.25 2.14 -1.62
N VAL A 337 -5.37 2.12 -0.28
CA VAL A 337 -4.34 2.70 0.59
C VAL A 337 -3.03 1.92 0.53
N ALA A 338 -3.09 0.59 0.48
CA ALA A 338 -1.92 -0.27 0.40
C ALA A 338 -1.03 0.06 -0.80
N LEU A 339 -1.63 0.35 -1.96
CA LEU A 339 -0.91 0.76 -3.16
C LEU A 339 -0.23 2.12 -2.99
N TRP A 340 -0.86 3.10 -2.34
CA TRP A 340 -0.22 4.39 -2.05
C TRP A 340 0.90 4.28 -1.02
N LEU A 341 0.72 3.47 0.02
CA LEU A 341 1.78 3.24 1.02
C LEU A 341 2.98 2.55 0.37
N MET A 342 2.74 1.56 -0.51
CA MET A 342 3.80 0.95 -1.30
C MET A 342 4.44 1.95 -2.28
N ASP A 343 3.68 2.84 -2.92
CA ASP A 343 4.23 3.94 -3.75
C ASP A 343 5.19 4.80 -2.96
N HIS A 344 4.77 5.25 -1.77
CA HIS A 344 5.63 6.05 -0.92
C HIS A 344 6.91 5.29 -0.54
N GLN A 345 6.82 4.01 -0.14
CA GLN A 345 8.00 3.18 0.15
C GLN A 345 8.95 3.08 -1.06
N MET A 346 8.41 2.88 -2.25
CA MET A 346 9.21 2.82 -3.47
C MET A 346 9.81 4.18 -3.85
N ASN A 347 9.13 5.27 -3.52
CA ASN A 347 9.65 6.63 -3.69
C ASN A 347 10.81 6.92 -2.74
N LEU A 348 10.73 6.47 -1.47
CA LEU A 348 11.85 6.52 -0.54
C LEU A 348 13.04 5.71 -1.05
N ARG A 349 12.81 4.57 -1.70
CA ARG A 349 13.88 3.75 -2.30
C ARG A 349 14.52 4.41 -3.52
N VAL A 350 13.74 5.10 -4.37
CA VAL A 350 14.27 5.98 -5.42
C VAL A 350 15.14 7.07 -4.79
N ALA A 351 14.65 7.71 -3.73
CA ALA A 351 15.36 8.79 -3.07
C ALA A 351 16.68 8.33 -2.45
N GLU A 352 16.71 7.15 -1.83
CA GLU A 352 17.93 6.55 -1.29
C GLU A 352 18.94 6.21 -2.40
N GLN A 353 18.48 5.59 -3.49
CA GLN A 353 19.33 5.13 -4.59
C GLN A 353 20.00 6.30 -5.32
N PHE A 354 19.24 7.36 -5.59
CA PHE A 354 19.71 8.50 -6.39
C PHE A 354 20.17 9.69 -5.54
N GLY A 355 19.81 9.76 -4.26
CA GLY A 355 20.18 10.83 -3.34
C GLY A 355 19.33 12.10 -3.47
N GLU A 356 18.12 11.98 -4.01
CA GLU A 356 17.19 13.09 -4.24
C GLU A 356 15.85 12.81 -3.59
N TYR A 357 15.32 13.72 -2.77
CA TYR A 357 13.99 13.51 -2.19
C TYR A 357 12.92 13.44 -3.28
N PHE A 358 12.08 12.42 -3.20
CA PHE A 358 10.96 12.20 -4.09
C PHE A 358 9.78 11.66 -3.31
N ALA A 359 8.64 12.34 -3.45
CA ALA A 359 7.36 11.88 -2.94
C ALA A 359 6.26 12.38 -3.88
N ARG A 360 5.18 11.61 -4.00
CA ARG A 360 4.01 11.94 -4.82
C ARG A 360 2.86 12.43 -3.95
N LEU A 361 3.06 13.59 -3.34
CA LEU A 361 2.03 14.28 -2.57
C LEU A 361 1.75 15.66 -3.18
N PRO A 362 0.46 16.04 -3.36
CA PRO A 362 -0.75 15.26 -3.06
C PRO A 362 -0.94 14.06 -4.01
N LEU A 363 -1.84 13.15 -3.63
CA LEU A 363 -2.17 11.91 -4.36
C LEU A 363 -2.99 12.23 -5.62
N THR A 364 -2.30 12.73 -6.65
CA THR A 364 -2.92 13.13 -7.93
C THR A 364 -3.38 11.96 -8.79
N LYS A 365 -2.82 10.77 -8.56
CA LYS A 365 -3.17 9.52 -9.23
C LYS A 365 -3.65 8.49 -8.22
N SER A 366 -4.58 7.64 -8.66
CA SER A 366 -5.22 6.63 -7.83
C SER A 366 -5.32 5.30 -8.55
N PRO A 367 -5.17 4.17 -7.85
CA PRO A 367 -5.58 2.88 -8.40
C PRO A 367 -7.10 2.86 -8.60
N THR A 368 -7.55 2.01 -9.53
CA THR A 368 -8.99 1.82 -9.80
C THR A 368 -9.47 0.56 -9.11
N ILE A 369 -9.86 0.68 -7.84
CA ILE A 369 -10.44 -0.43 -7.07
C ILE A 369 -11.95 -0.24 -7.02
N VAL A 370 -12.69 -1.19 -7.58
CA VAL A 370 -14.16 -1.15 -7.66
C VAL A 370 -14.74 -2.05 -6.58
N HIS A 371 -15.45 -1.45 -5.63
CA HIS A 371 -16.30 -2.19 -4.70
C HIS A 371 -17.54 -2.71 -5.46
N GLY A 372 -17.60 -4.02 -5.71
CA GLY A 372 -18.71 -4.67 -6.36
C GLY A 372 -18.45 -6.13 -6.74
N ASN A 373 -19.48 -6.79 -7.27
CA ASN A 373 -19.42 -8.21 -7.61
C ASN A 373 -18.86 -8.42 -9.02
N ALA A 374 -17.64 -8.97 -9.11
CA ALA A 374 -16.93 -9.22 -10.37
C ALA A 374 -17.68 -10.17 -11.33
N LEU A 375 -18.56 -11.04 -10.84
CA LEU A 375 -19.36 -11.94 -11.67
C LEU A 375 -20.53 -11.21 -12.34
N ARG A 376 -20.93 -10.03 -11.83
CA ARG A 376 -22.03 -9.23 -12.37
C ARG A 376 -21.56 -8.06 -13.22
N ILE A 377 -20.47 -7.42 -12.80
CA ILE A 377 -19.88 -6.27 -13.48
C ILE A 377 -19.29 -6.69 -14.84
N ASP A 378 -19.37 -5.79 -15.82
CA ASP A 378 -18.60 -5.88 -17.05
C ASP A 378 -17.19 -5.36 -16.80
N TRP A 379 -16.18 -6.22 -16.90
CA TRP A 379 -14.79 -5.83 -16.60
C TRP A 379 -14.28 -4.73 -17.54
N ASN A 380 -14.87 -4.55 -18.74
CA ASN A 380 -14.53 -3.45 -19.64
C ASN A 380 -14.87 -2.07 -19.04
N SER A 381 -15.83 -1.98 -18.12
CA SER A 381 -16.13 -0.72 -17.43
C SER A 381 -15.11 -0.39 -16.34
N VAL A 382 -14.25 -1.35 -15.95
CA VAL A 382 -13.18 -1.16 -14.97
C VAL A 382 -11.87 -0.84 -15.68
N VAL A 383 -11.51 -1.68 -16.64
CA VAL A 383 -10.37 -1.49 -17.55
C VAL A 383 -10.76 -2.03 -18.92
N PRO A 384 -10.66 -1.24 -19.99
CA PRO A 384 -10.95 -1.75 -21.34
C PRO A 384 -9.97 -2.86 -21.71
N ARG A 385 -10.45 -3.94 -22.34
CA ARG A 385 -9.61 -5.10 -22.69
C ARG A 385 -8.39 -4.71 -23.55
N GLU A 386 -8.53 -3.71 -24.40
CA GLU A 386 -7.49 -3.26 -25.33
C GLU A 386 -6.33 -2.59 -24.61
N GLN A 387 -6.56 -2.12 -23.38
CA GLN A 387 -5.55 -1.49 -22.53
C GLN A 387 -4.92 -2.48 -21.55
N LEU A 388 -5.59 -3.61 -21.29
CA LEU A 388 -5.15 -4.57 -20.28
C LEU A 388 -3.91 -5.34 -20.75
N SER A 389 -2.97 -5.56 -19.83
CA SER A 389 -1.79 -6.40 -20.06
C SER A 389 -1.94 -7.77 -19.41
N TYR A 390 -2.35 -7.82 -18.14
CA TYR A 390 -2.40 -9.06 -17.36
C TYR A 390 -3.64 -9.16 -16.46
N ILE A 391 -4.16 -10.38 -16.33
CA ILE A 391 -5.14 -10.75 -15.29
C ILE A 391 -4.45 -11.69 -14.31
N LEU A 392 -4.56 -11.39 -13.03
CA LEU A 392 -3.96 -12.14 -11.94
C LEU A 392 -4.87 -12.08 -10.70
N GLY A 393 -4.66 -12.96 -9.73
CA GLY A 393 -5.41 -12.92 -8.49
C GLY A 393 -5.66 -14.30 -7.90
N ASN A 394 -6.39 -14.31 -6.79
CA ASN A 394 -6.79 -15.53 -6.09
C ASN A 394 -8.28 -15.48 -5.75
N PRO A 395 -9.17 -15.82 -6.70
CA PRO A 395 -10.61 -15.78 -6.46
C PRO A 395 -11.05 -16.83 -5.42
N PRO A 396 -12.24 -16.67 -4.81
CA PRO A 396 -12.67 -17.52 -3.70
C PRO A 396 -12.94 -18.97 -4.12
N PHE A 397 -12.37 -19.92 -3.37
CA PHE A 397 -12.65 -21.36 -3.49
C PHE A 397 -13.84 -21.73 -2.62
N LEU A 398 -14.90 -22.25 -3.23
CA LEU A 398 -16.09 -22.68 -2.51
C LEU A 398 -16.78 -23.81 -3.25
N GLY A 399 -16.61 -25.02 -2.71
CA GLY A 399 -17.24 -26.22 -3.25
C GLY A 399 -18.76 -26.09 -3.30
N HIS A 400 -19.39 -26.72 -4.28
CA HIS A 400 -20.80 -26.51 -4.63
C HIS A 400 -21.80 -26.69 -3.46
N HIS A 401 -21.51 -27.57 -2.48
CA HIS A 401 -22.34 -27.76 -1.29
C HIS A 401 -22.34 -26.58 -0.32
N TYR A 402 -21.34 -25.71 -0.38
CA TYR A 402 -21.15 -24.59 0.54
C TYR A 402 -21.57 -23.23 -0.05
N GLN A 403 -21.92 -23.20 -1.34
CA GLN A 403 -22.39 -21.98 -2.00
C GLN A 403 -23.77 -21.57 -1.49
N ASN A 404 -23.92 -20.28 -1.18
CA ASN A 404 -25.23 -19.71 -0.86
C ASN A 404 -26.06 -19.47 -2.14
N GLU A 405 -27.34 -19.15 -1.97
CA GLU A 405 -28.26 -18.98 -3.11
C GLU A 405 -27.85 -17.84 -4.05
N ALA A 406 -27.30 -16.74 -3.54
CA ALA A 406 -26.82 -15.64 -4.37
C ALA A 406 -25.60 -16.04 -5.23
N GLN A 407 -24.66 -16.82 -4.66
CA GLN A 407 -23.50 -17.36 -5.35
C GLN A 407 -23.92 -18.36 -6.45
N LYS A 408 -24.89 -19.23 -6.17
CA LYS A 408 -25.43 -20.15 -7.19
C LYS A 408 -26.09 -19.40 -8.35
N LEU A 409 -26.80 -18.31 -8.07
CA LEU A 409 -27.37 -17.44 -9.11
C LEU A 409 -26.28 -16.76 -9.95
N ASP A 410 -25.21 -16.29 -9.31
CA ASP A 410 -24.06 -15.71 -10.01
C ASP A 410 -23.35 -16.75 -10.88
N GLN A 411 -23.21 -17.98 -10.39
CA GLN A 411 -22.62 -19.09 -11.14
C GLN A 411 -23.48 -19.48 -12.34
N ALA A 412 -24.80 -19.58 -12.16
CA ALA A 412 -25.72 -19.84 -13.26
C ALA A 412 -25.67 -18.74 -14.32
N ARG A 413 -25.52 -17.46 -13.93
CA ARG A 413 -25.37 -16.33 -14.86
C ARG A 413 -24.11 -16.49 -15.71
N VAL A 414 -22.98 -16.78 -15.09
CA VAL A 414 -21.68 -16.85 -15.78
C VAL A 414 -21.56 -18.12 -16.63
N MET A 415 -22.05 -19.25 -16.14
CA MET A 415 -21.83 -20.57 -16.73
C MET A 415 -23.07 -21.18 -17.42
N HIS A 416 -24.07 -20.38 -17.77
CA HIS A 416 -25.33 -20.86 -18.35
C HIS A 416 -25.15 -21.77 -19.59
N GLU A 417 -24.07 -21.61 -20.36
CA GLU A 417 -23.77 -22.44 -21.54
C GLU A 417 -23.03 -23.76 -21.20
N ILE A 418 -22.57 -23.94 -19.96
CA ILE A 418 -21.80 -25.11 -19.52
C ILE A 418 -22.76 -26.13 -18.87
N PRO A 419 -22.90 -27.34 -19.46
CA PRO A 419 -23.70 -28.40 -18.86
C PRO A 419 -23.16 -28.80 -17.48
N ALA A 420 -24.07 -29.08 -16.54
CA ALA A 420 -23.73 -29.49 -15.17
C ALA A 420 -22.82 -28.49 -14.42
N HIS A 421 -22.81 -27.20 -14.78
CA HIS A 421 -21.98 -26.19 -14.09
C HIS A 421 -22.21 -26.12 -12.58
N GLY A 422 -23.37 -26.53 -12.08
CA GLY A 422 -23.70 -26.49 -10.65
C GLY A 422 -22.87 -27.42 -9.74
N VAL A 423 -22.03 -28.31 -10.30
CA VAL A 423 -21.09 -29.13 -9.49
C VAL A 423 -19.67 -28.56 -9.45
N LEU A 424 -19.38 -27.53 -10.25
CA LEU A 424 -18.07 -26.90 -10.30
C LEU A 424 -17.85 -26.02 -9.07
N ASP A 425 -16.58 -25.94 -8.64
CA ASP A 425 -16.18 -25.01 -7.59
C ASP A 425 -16.43 -23.56 -8.03
N PHE A 426 -16.78 -22.70 -7.07
CA PHE A 426 -17.13 -21.31 -7.32
C PHE A 426 -16.00 -20.51 -8.01
N VAL A 427 -14.74 -20.88 -7.79
CA VAL A 427 -13.57 -20.23 -8.44
C VAL A 427 -13.63 -20.33 -9.98
N ALA A 428 -14.26 -21.38 -10.52
CA ALA A 428 -14.33 -21.59 -11.96
C ALA A 428 -15.10 -20.48 -12.70
N ASN A 429 -15.93 -19.70 -12.01
CA ASN A 429 -16.63 -18.54 -12.57
C ASN A 429 -15.66 -17.49 -13.10
N TRP A 430 -14.54 -17.26 -12.42
CA TRP A 430 -13.54 -16.29 -12.84
C TRP A 430 -12.79 -16.71 -14.11
N TYR A 431 -12.58 -18.01 -14.31
CA TYR A 431 -12.00 -18.53 -15.55
C TYR A 431 -12.91 -18.28 -16.75
N VAL A 432 -14.21 -18.57 -16.62
CA VAL A 432 -15.20 -18.33 -17.68
C VAL A 432 -15.33 -16.83 -17.97
N LYS A 433 -15.40 -16.00 -16.93
CA LYS A 433 -15.41 -14.54 -17.06
C LYS A 433 -14.16 -14.00 -17.75
N ALA A 434 -12.97 -14.44 -17.36
CA ALA A 434 -11.72 -14.03 -17.97
C ALA A 434 -11.68 -14.43 -19.45
N ALA A 435 -12.03 -15.68 -19.78
CA ALA A 435 -12.06 -16.15 -21.17
C ALA A 435 -13.05 -15.34 -22.04
N ALA A 436 -14.25 -15.05 -21.54
CA ALA A 436 -15.22 -14.21 -22.24
C ALA A 436 -14.71 -12.78 -22.47
N TYR A 437 -14.15 -12.18 -21.41
CA TYR A 437 -13.58 -10.84 -21.45
C TYR A 437 -12.42 -10.71 -22.44
N LEU A 438 -11.50 -11.69 -22.45
CA LEU A 438 -10.35 -11.73 -23.35
C LEU A 438 -10.74 -12.03 -24.81
N SER A 439 -11.82 -12.77 -25.05
CA SER A 439 -12.28 -13.14 -26.40
C SER A 439 -13.23 -12.12 -27.05
N ALA A 440 -13.41 -10.94 -26.43
CA ALA A 440 -14.38 -9.93 -26.85
C ALA A 440 -15.84 -10.43 -26.87
N GLN A 441 -16.14 -11.53 -26.20
CA GLN A 441 -17.50 -12.04 -26.08
C GLN A 441 -18.16 -11.37 -24.87
N SER A 442 -19.12 -10.50 -25.12
CA SER A 442 -20.00 -10.02 -24.05
C SER A 442 -20.75 -11.23 -23.48
N LEU A 443 -20.56 -11.53 -22.20
CA LEU A 443 -21.46 -12.44 -21.50
C LEU A 443 -22.88 -11.88 -21.65
N PRO A 444 -23.86 -12.67 -22.10
CA PRO A 444 -25.18 -12.15 -22.39
C PRO A 444 -25.78 -11.49 -21.15
N SER A 445 -26.16 -10.23 -21.31
CA SER A 445 -27.21 -9.62 -20.49
C SER A 445 -28.51 -10.38 -20.78
N PRO A 446 -29.51 -10.40 -19.88
CA PRO A 446 -30.83 -10.96 -20.18
C PRO A 446 -31.50 -10.37 -21.44
N ALA A 447 -30.94 -9.30 -22.02
CA ALA A 447 -31.32 -8.76 -23.31
C ALA A 447 -30.08 -8.50 -24.21
N GLY A 448 -29.99 -9.20 -25.35
CA GLY A 448 -29.25 -8.76 -26.54
C GLY A 448 -27.88 -9.40 -26.79
N ARG A 449 -27.70 -10.01 -27.98
CA ARG A 449 -26.45 -10.61 -28.48
C ARG A 449 -25.55 -9.57 -29.17
N GLY A 450 -24.23 -9.63 -28.96
CA GLY A 450 -23.21 -8.80 -29.64
C GLY A 450 -21.99 -9.61 -30.09
N ALA A 451 -21.33 -9.16 -31.17
CA ALA A 451 -20.44 -9.90 -32.09
C ALA A 451 -18.94 -10.02 -31.67
N ARG A 452 -18.23 -10.96 -32.30
CA ARG A 452 -16.81 -11.35 -32.08
C ARG A 452 -15.79 -10.44 -32.78
N GLY A 453 -14.62 -10.24 -32.19
CA GLY A 453 -13.43 -9.59 -32.78
C GLY A 453 -12.11 -10.27 -32.38
N GLU A 454 -11.10 -10.19 -33.26
CA GLU A 454 -9.78 -10.86 -33.17
C GLU A 454 -8.85 -10.28 -32.08
N GLY A 455 -8.05 -11.14 -31.44
CA GLY A 455 -7.35 -10.85 -30.17
C GLY A 455 -5.85 -10.56 -30.25
N THR A 456 -5.40 -9.68 -29.35
CA THR A 456 -4.00 -9.53 -28.89
C THR A 456 -3.67 -10.62 -27.86
N ALA A 457 -2.40 -11.02 -27.76
CA ALA A 457 -1.96 -12.03 -26.79
C ALA A 457 -2.07 -11.48 -25.35
N LEU A 458 -3.04 -11.97 -24.60
CA LEU A 458 -3.29 -11.66 -23.19
C LEU A 458 -3.05 -12.92 -22.35
N ALA A 459 -2.32 -12.80 -21.24
CA ALA A 459 -2.05 -13.90 -20.33
C ALA A 459 -2.88 -13.76 -19.04
N ALA A 460 -3.48 -14.87 -18.61
CA ALA A 460 -4.24 -14.96 -17.36
C ALA A 460 -3.70 -16.13 -16.52
N ALA A 461 -3.49 -15.90 -15.23
CA ALA A 461 -3.12 -16.94 -14.28
C ALA A 461 -3.94 -16.79 -12.98
N SER A 462 -4.23 -17.90 -12.34
CA SER A 462 -4.77 -17.94 -10.98
C SER A 462 -4.11 -19.07 -10.20
N MET A 463 -4.02 -18.93 -8.88
CA MET A 463 -3.52 -20.02 -8.05
C MET A 463 -4.54 -21.16 -8.02
N GLN A 464 -4.08 -22.40 -8.21
CA GLN A 464 -4.88 -23.59 -7.90
C GLN A 464 -4.61 -23.95 -6.43
N GLY A 465 -5.67 -24.16 -5.64
CA GLY A 465 -5.54 -24.52 -4.24
C GLY A 465 -4.73 -25.81 -4.04
N GLU A 466 -3.90 -25.82 -3.01
CA GLU A 466 -3.33 -27.05 -2.43
C GLU A 466 -4.40 -27.84 -1.64
#